data_AF-Q1N8N6-F1
#
_entry.id   AF-Q1N8N6-F1
#
_cell.length_a   1.000
_cell.length_b   1.000
_cell.length_c   1.000
_cell.angle_alpha   90.00
_cell.angle_beta   90.00
_cell.angle_gamma   90.00
#
_symmetry.space_group_name_H-M   'P 1'
#
loop_
_entity.id
_entity.type
_entity.pdbx_description
1 polymer ?
#
loop_
_entity_poly.entity_id
_entity_poly.type
_entity_poly.pdbx_seq_one_letter_code
_entity_poly.pdbx_strand_id
1 'polypeptide(L)'
;MQRAMRILSTALLLSVAVAATALAQGQSAPFTLSDSGRGYATLSEALNAIGDGQGTIIVAPGTYRQCAVQQGGVVTIRAAKPGTAIFDGVPCEGKGALVARGRATTVDGIVFQNIRVPDGNGAGIRLEKGDLTVTNSLFRNSEEGILTGDYAGGRVSIDKSTFRKLGRCDRDLDCAHGIYIGRLASLSVTNSRFDEGNGGHYLKTRTPRVTITGNSFDDSAGHLTNYMIDLSNGATGTISGNEMVQGKDKDNWSAFITVAPEGRENSSAGLVIDGNRAGFVPGLERGSTFVANFTDDAVRIGRNQLAPSMKVSDRR
;
A
#
# COMPACT_ATOMS: atom_id res chain seq x y z
N MET A 1 61.80 40.90 67.09
CA MET A 1 62.08 39.49 66.71
C MET A 1 60.80 38.85 66.18
N GLN A 2 60.87 38.30 64.96
CA GLN A 2 59.98 37.30 64.33
C GLN A 2 58.47 37.58 64.16
N ARG A 3 58.03 37.66 62.89
CA ARG A 3 57.19 36.66 62.16
C ARG A 3 56.73 37.30 60.84
N ALA A 4 57.33 37.00 59.69
CA ALA A 4 57.15 35.82 58.85
C ALA A 4 55.75 35.73 58.17
N MET A 5 55.70 36.35 56.99
CA MET A 5 55.12 35.90 55.71
C MET A 5 54.08 34.77 55.72
N ARG A 6 52.93 35.01 55.08
CA ARG A 6 52.16 34.04 54.27
C ARG A 6 51.18 34.75 53.35
N ILE A 7 51.58 34.92 52.09
CA ILE A 7 50.69 35.12 50.95
C ILE A 7 50.54 33.74 50.30
N LEU A 8 49.33 33.17 50.33
CA LEU A 8 48.88 32.03 49.53
C LEU A 8 47.45 32.36 49.08
N SER A 9 46.94 31.96 47.91
CA SER A 9 47.48 31.42 46.67
C SER A 9 46.30 31.50 45.70
N THR A 10 46.50 32.11 44.55
CA THR A 10 45.55 32.15 43.44
C THR A 10 45.60 30.83 42.66
N ALA A 11 44.43 30.47 42.11
CA ALA A 11 44.21 29.60 40.96
C ALA A 11 44.47 28.09 41.13
N LEU A 12 43.39 27.30 41.09
CA LEU A 12 43.11 26.30 40.05
C LEU A 12 41.78 25.61 40.42
N LEU A 13 40.78 25.62 39.54
CA LEU A 13 39.66 24.65 39.41
C LEU A 13 38.56 25.27 38.52
N LEU A 14 38.83 25.40 37.22
CA LEU A 14 37.82 25.82 36.24
C LEU A 14 38.16 25.22 34.87
N SER A 15 38.23 23.89 34.79
CA SER A 15 38.44 23.22 33.51
C SER A 15 38.14 21.72 33.56
N VAL A 16 36.90 21.34 33.91
CA VAL A 16 36.40 19.97 33.66
C VAL A 16 34.96 19.95 33.10
N ALA A 17 34.34 21.09 32.80
CA ALA A 17 32.94 21.14 32.39
C ALA A 17 32.68 21.29 30.87
N VAL A 18 33.69 21.20 30.00
CA VAL A 18 33.53 21.47 28.55
C VAL A 18 33.72 20.22 27.66
N ALA A 19 34.08 19.06 28.23
CA ALA A 19 34.32 17.86 27.42
C ALA A 19 33.10 16.92 27.25
N ALA A 20 31.98 17.20 27.92
CA ALA A 20 30.80 16.32 27.89
C ALA A 20 29.74 16.70 26.83
N THR A 21 29.86 17.85 26.16
CA THR A 21 28.89 18.31 25.15
C THR A 21 29.21 17.86 23.72
N ALA A 22 30.38 17.26 23.48
CA ALA A 22 30.81 16.85 22.14
C ALA A 22 30.34 15.45 21.71
N LEU A 23 29.74 14.64 22.62
CA LEU A 23 29.25 13.28 22.30
C LEU A 23 27.74 13.24 21.96
N ALA A 24 27.06 14.38 21.87
CA ALA A 24 25.69 14.47 21.38
C ALA A 24 25.60 14.80 19.86
N GLN A 25 26.73 14.83 19.16
CA GLN A 25 26.76 15.04 17.71
C GLN A 25 26.19 13.82 16.96
N GLY A 26 24.93 13.95 16.56
CA GLY A 26 24.50 13.57 15.21
C GLY A 26 23.87 12.19 15.07
N GLN A 27 22.72 11.94 15.71
CA GLN A 27 21.74 11.11 15.02
C GLN A 27 21.32 11.86 13.75
N SER A 28 21.81 11.41 12.59
CA SER A 28 21.36 11.91 11.29
C SER A 28 19.84 11.85 11.26
N ALA A 29 19.18 12.96 10.93
CA ALA A 29 17.74 13.03 10.97
C ALA A 29 17.13 11.95 10.05
N PRO A 30 16.11 11.21 10.50
CA PRO A 30 15.61 10.03 9.78
C PRO A 30 14.95 10.35 8.43
N PHE A 31 14.57 11.60 8.19
CA PHE A 31 13.96 12.06 6.95
C PHE A 31 14.81 13.16 6.36
N THR A 32 15.42 12.92 5.19
CA THR A 32 16.35 13.86 4.57
C THR A 32 15.89 14.23 3.17
N LEU A 33 15.88 15.51 2.84
CA LEU A 33 15.63 15.95 1.46
C LEU A 33 16.86 15.65 0.59
N SER A 34 16.67 14.89 -0.50
CA SER A 34 17.77 14.46 -1.39
C SER A 34 18.62 15.62 -1.90
N ASP A 35 17.96 16.73 -2.24
CA ASP A 35 18.59 17.81 -3.02
C ASP A 35 19.40 18.76 -2.14
N SER A 36 18.97 18.95 -0.88
CA SER A 36 19.62 19.87 0.06
C SER A 36 20.41 19.17 1.16
N GLY A 37 20.21 17.86 1.36
CA GLY A 37 20.73 17.13 2.51
C GLY A 37 20.09 17.57 3.84
N ARG A 38 19.07 18.44 3.82
CA ARG A 38 18.42 18.92 5.03
C ARG A 38 17.60 17.81 5.67
N GLY A 39 17.91 17.55 6.95
CA GLY A 39 17.26 16.54 7.77
C GLY A 39 16.09 17.08 8.60
N TYR A 40 15.10 16.22 8.86
CA TYR A 40 13.90 16.48 9.64
C TYR A 40 13.63 15.32 10.61
N ALA A 41 13.02 15.62 11.76
CA ALA A 41 12.74 14.63 12.79
C ALA A 41 11.54 13.75 12.43
N THR A 42 10.57 14.31 11.68
CA THR A 42 9.35 13.61 11.26
C THR A 42 9.14 13.66 9.75
N LEU A 43 8.39 12.71 9.22
CA LEU A 43 7.97 12.73 7.81
C LEU A 43 7.09 13.95 7.52
N SER A 44 6.23 14.33 8.47
CA SER A 44 5.36 15.51 8.36
C SER A 44 6.15 16.81 8.21
N GLU A 45 7.22 16.99 8.97
CA GLU A 45 8.11 18.16 8.84
C GLU A 45 8.78 18.21 7.46
N ALA A 46 9.29 17.07 6.97
CA ALA A 46 9.91 17.00 5.65
C ALA A 46 8.89 17.28 4.52
N LEU A 47 7.67 16.77 4.63
CA LEU A 47 6.59 17.05 3.69
C LEU A 47 6.19 18.53 3.72
N ASN A 48 6.04 19.12 4.91
CA ASN A 48 5.70 20.53 5.06
C ASN A 48 6.79 21.45 4.48
N ALA A 49 8.05 21.05 4.58
CA ALA A 49 9.15 21.79 3.99
C ALA A 49 9.16 21.77 2.46
N ILE A 50 8.69 20.68 1.83
CA ILE A 50 8.44 20.65 0.37
C ILE A 50 7.21 21.48 0.04
N GLY A 51 6.17 21.40 0.87
CA GLY A 51 4.90 22.12 0.68
C GLY A 51 4.24 21.75 -0.65
N ASP A 52 3.91 22.76 -1.44
CA ASP A 52 3.35 22.56 -2.78
C ASP A 52 4.42 22.47 -3.88
N GLY A 53 5.70 22.33 -3.51
CA GLY A 53 6.82 22.16 -4.43
C GLY A 53 7.00 20.74 -4.95
N GLN A 54 8.22 20.42 -5.37
CA GLN A 54 8.64 19.08 -5.76
C GLN A 54 9.87 18.69 -4.95
N GLY A 55 9.95 17.42 -4.53
CA GLY A 55 11.13 16.94 -3.82
C GLY A 55 11.11 15.44 -3.51
N THR A 56 12.27 14.93 -3.09
CA THR A 56 12.41 13.54 -2.62
C THR A 56 12.86 13.53 -1.16
N ILE A 57 12.14 12.76 -0.35
CA ILE A 57 12.47 12.46 1.04
C ILE A 57 13.10 11.08 1.08
N ILE A 58 14.35 11.00 1.52
CA ILE A 58 15.04 9.76 1.84
C ILE A 58 14.76 9.41 3.30
N VAL A 59 14.20 8.23 3.51
CA VAL A 59 13.82 7.70 4.83
C VAL A 59 14.88 6.70 5.30
N ALA A 60 15.53 6.99 6.42
CA ALA A 60 16.52 6.11 7.02
C ALA A 60 15.90 4.76 7.45
N PRO A 61 16.71 3.72 7.68
CA PRO A 61 16.25 2.50 8.35
C PRO A 61 15.68 2.82 9.74
N GLY A 62 14.52 2.26 10.06
CA GLY A 62 13.88 2.45 11.36
C GLY A 62 12.41 2.04 11.40
N THR A 63 11.89 1.93 12.62
CA THR A 63 10.45 1.78 12.87
C THR A 63 9.90 3.11 13.37
N TYR A 64 8.94 3.63 12.64
CA TYR A 64 8.33 4.94 12.82
C TYR A 64 6.89 4.78 13.31
N ARG A 65 6.66 5.11 14.58
CA ARG A 65 5.32 5.23 15.18
C ARG A 65 4.79 6.63 14.98
N GLN A 66 4.65 7.02 13.72
CA GLN A 66 4.10 8.29 13.30
C GLN A 66 3.31 8.09 12.02
N CYS A 67 2.48 9.07 11.68
CA CYS A 67 1.82 9.17 10.40
C CYS A 67 2.17 10.51 9.75
N ALA A 68 1.82 10.68 8.48
CA ALA A 68 1.99 11.96 7.81
C ALA A 68 0.88 12.24 6.81
N VAL A 69 0.71 13.53 6.55
CA VAL A 69 -0.24 14.04 5.56
C VAL A 69 0.52 14.87 4.53
N GLN A 70 0.52 14.44 3.28
CA GLN A 70 1.02 15.25 2.18
C GLN A 70 -0.12 16.16 1.71
N GLN A 71 -0.04 17.45 2.03
CA GLN A 71 -1.09 18.42 1.67
C GLN A 71 -1.02 18.88 0.20
N GLY A 72 0.14 18.77 -0.45
CA GLY A 72 0.37 19.32 -1.79
C GLY A 72 1.60 18.75 -2.48
N GLY A 73 1.95 19.35 -3.62
CA GLY A 73 3.23 19.12 -4.30
C GLY A 73 3.34 17.80 -5.06
N VAL A 74 4.56 17.56 -5.55
CA VAL A 74 4.99 16.33 -6.24
C VAL A 74 6.11 15.71 -5.40
N VAL A 75 5.78 14.73 -4.58
CA VAL A 75 6.70 14.21 -3.56
C VAL A 75 7.03 12.76 -3.81
N THR A 76 8.32 12.42 -3.73
CA THR A 76 8.80 11.04 -3.59
C THR A 76 9.20 10.77 -2.14
N ILE A 77 8.72 9.68 -1.56
CA ILE A 77 9.11 9.17 -0.25
C ILE A 77 9.79 7.82 -0.49
N ARG A 78 11.10 7.78 -0.33
CA ARG A 78 11.94 6.62 -0.67
C ARG A 78 12.70 6.12 0.55
N ALA A 79 12.64 4.83 0.82
CA ALA A 79 13.52 4.22 1.80
C ALA A 79 14.98 4.28 1.31
N ALA A 80 15.91 4.67 2.19
CA ALA A 80 17.35 4.61 1.91
C ALA A 80 17.79 3.19 1.51
N LYS A 81 17.15 2.19 2.10
CA LYS A 81 17.23 0.78 1.72
C LYS A 81 15.81 0.20 1.69
N PRO A 82 15.35 -0.40 0.58
CA PRO A 82 14.02 -0.99 0.51
C PRO A 82 13.75 -1.98 1.65
N GLY A 83 12.56 -1.88 2.25
CA GLY A 83 12.10 -2.75 3.33
C GLY A 83 12.58 -2.36 4.73
N THR A 84 13.42 -1.33 4.90
CA THR A 84 13.96 -0.97 6.22
C THR A 84 13.29 0.21 6.91
N ALA A 85 12.48 0.99 6.19
CA ALA A 85 11.69 2.08 6.77
C ALA A 85 10.26 1.58 7.01
N ILE A 86 9.86 1.44 8.29
CA ILE A 86 8.62 0.78 8.70
C ILE A 86 7.71 1.79 9.40
N PHE A 87 6.56 2.11 8.80
CA PHE A 87 5.49 2.87 9.45
C PHE A 87 4.54 1.90 10.15
N ASP A 88 4.42 2.02 11.47
CA ASP A 88 3.82 1.00 12.33
C ASP A 88 2.70 1.56 13.21
N GLY A 89 1.47 1.13 12.93
CA GLY A 89 0.32 1.25 13.83
C GLY A 89 -0.30 2.63 14.02
N VAL A 90 0.27 3.70 13.46
CA VAL A 90 -0.23 5.07 13.67
C VAL A 90 -0.91 5.59 12.40
N PRO A 91 -2.24 5.79 12.41
CA PRO A 91 -2.96 6.46 11.33
C PRO A 91 -3.10 7.97 11.57
N CYS A 92 -3.08 8.74 10.47
CA CYS A 92 -3.47 10.15 10.45
C CYS A 92 -4.95 10.26 10.10
N GLU A 93 -5.64 11.18 10.77
CA GLU A 93 -7.03 11.57 10.50
C GLU A 93 -8.05 10.41 10.52
N GLY A 94 -7.76 9.33 11.26
CA GLY A 94 -8.60 8.13 11.23
C GLY A 94 -8.63 7.43 9.87
N LYS A 95 -7.62 7.64 9.02
CA LYS A 95 -7.58 7.11 7.64
C LYS A 95 -6.42 6.17 7.38
N GLY A 96 -5.18 6.65 7.50
CA GLY A 96 -4.01 5.84 7.14
C GLY A 96 -2.67 6.41 7.57
N ALA A 97 -1.61 5.62 7.48
CA ALA A 97 -0.26 6.04 7.89
C ALA A 97 0.28 7.19 7.01
N LEU A 98 -0.02 7.15 5.71
CA LEU A 98 0.18 8.26 4.78
C LEU A 98 -1.16 8.68 4.17
N VAL A 99 -1.57 9.92 4.41
CA VAL A 99 -2.71 10.54 3.70
C VAL A 99 -2.15 11.44 2.60
N ALA A 100 -2.40 11.06 1.34
CA ALA A 100 -1.83 11.70 0.16
C ALA A 100 -2.85 12.60 -0.54
N ARG A 101 -2.55 13.91 -0.61
CA ARG A 101 -3.36 14.95 -1.30
C ARG A 101 -2.56 15.80 -2.29
N GLY A 102 -1.34 15.38 -2.60
CA GLY A 102 -0.48 16.08 -3.55
C GLY A 102 -1.00 16.03 -4.99
N ARG A 103 -0.31 16.72 -5.89
CA ARG A 103 -0.46 16.51 -7.34
C ARG A 103 0.05 15.13 -7.74
N ALA A 104 1.15 14.68 -7.12
CA ALA A 104 1.60 13.30 -7.22
C ALA A 104 2.37 12.86 -5.97
N THR A 105 2.28 11.56 -5.69
CA THR A 105 2.97 10.88 -4.60
C THR A 105 3.66 9.65 -5.15
N THR A 106 4.96 9.52 -4.91
CA THR A 106 5.72 8.29 -5.17
C THR A 106 6.17 7.69 -3.85
N VAL A 107 5.93 6.41 -3.64
CA VAL A 107 6.39 5.65 -2.48
C VAL A 107 7.27 4.50 -2.96
N ASP A 108 8.51 4.43 -2.46
CA ASP A 108 9.49 3.45 -2.92
C ASP A 108 10.19 2.78 -1.73
N GLY A 109 10.02 1.46 -1.59
CA GLY A 109 10.74 0.68 -0.59
C GLY A 109 10.22 0.81 0.83
N ILE A 110 9.08 1.47 1.06
CA ILE A 110 8.50 1.68 2.39
C ILE A 110 7.67 0.48 2.84
N VAL A 111 7.72 0.15 4.12
CA VAL A 111 6.84 -0.84 4.77
C VAL A 111 5.76 -0.11 5.56
N PHE A 112 4.49 -0.48 5.38
CA PHE A 112 3.37 -0.06 6.19
C PHE A 112 2.77 -1.26 6.91
N GLN A 113 2.53 -1.15 8.21
CA GLN A 113 1.97 -2.26 8.96
C GLN A 113 1.07 -1.86 10.13
N ASN A 114 0.21 -2.81 10.51
CA ASN A 114 -0.63 -2.75 11.71
C ASN A 114 -1.60 -1.56 11.75
N ILE A 115 -1.97 -1.00 10.60
CA ILE A 115 -2.84 0.17 10.55
C ILE A 115 -4.29 -0.26 10.74
N ARG A 116 -4.93 0.34 11.75
CA ARG A 116 -6.32 0.10 12.14
C ARG A 116 -6.97 1.42 12.53
N VAL A 117 -8.22 1.62 12.14
CA VAL A 117 -9.03 2.81 12.48
C VAL A 117 -10.42 2.39 12.96
N PRO A 118 -11.16 3.25 13.68
CA PRO A 118 -12.50 2.92 14.17
C PRO A 118 -13.48 2.47 13.08
N ASP A 119 -13.43 3.13 11.92
CA ASP A 119 -14.27 2.82 10.76
C ASP A 119 -13.85 1.53 10.04
N GLY A 120 -12.76 0.89 10.48
CA GLY A 120 -12.37 -0.44 10.03
C GLY A 120 -11.72 -0.49 8.65
N ASN A 121 -11.26 0.64 8.10
CA ASN A 121 -10.64 0.75 6.77
C ASN A 121 -9.26 1.45 6.82
N GLY A 122 -8.51 1.22 7.91
CA GLY A 122 -7.21 1.83 8.18
C GLY A 122 -6.16 1.38 7.17
N ALA A 123 -5.66 2.33 6.37
CA ALA A 123 -4.79 2.04 5.23
C ALA A 123 -3.30 2.35 5.49
N GLY A 124 -2.40 1.62 4.83
CA GLY A 124 -1.02 2.08 4.69
C GLY A 124 -0.97 3.44 3.99
N ILE A 125 -1.65 3.55 2.84
CA ILE A 125 -1.81 4.80 2.09
C ILE A 125 -3.30 5.09 1.86
N ARG A 126 -3.75 6.27 2.29
CA ARG A 126 -5.04 6.85 1.89
C ARG A 126 -4.80 7.90 0.83
N LEU A 127 -5.20 7.63 -0.42
CA LEU A 127 -5.06 8.58 -1.53
C LEU A 127 -6.35 9.37 -1.74
N GLU A 128 -6.31 10.68 -1.60
CA GLU A 128 -7.49 11.54 -1.74
C GLU A 128 -7.42 12.50 -2.93
N LYS A 129 -6.23 12.67 -3.52
CA LYS A 129 -6.02 13.48 -4.72
C LYS A 129 -4.71 13.11 -5.41
N GLY A 130 -4.66 13.33 -6.73
CA GLY A 130 -3.44 13.24 -7.53
C GLY A 130 -3.10 11.84 -8.01
N ASP A 131 -1.89 11.69 -8.53
CA ASP A 131 -1.35 10.41 -8.98
C ASP A 131 -0.58 9.71 -7.85
N LEU A 132 -0.65 8.37 -7.82
CA LEU A 132 0.10 7.54 -6.88
C LEU A 132 0.96 6.53 -7.63
N THR A 133 2.25 6.50 -7.32
CA THR A 133 3.16 5.42 -7.73
C THR A 133 3.71 4.72 -6.50
N VAL A 134 3.60 3.39 -6.44
CA VAL A 134 4.12 2.57 -5.34
C VAL A 134 5.03 1.49 -5.92
N THR A 135 6.25 1.40 -5.41
CA THR A 135 7.25 0.43 -5.87
C THR A 135 8.01 -0.20 -4.73
N ASN A 136 8.38 -1.47 -4.85
CA ASN A 136 9.24 -2.19 -3.87
C ASN A 136 8.72 -2.14 -2.42
N SER A 137 7.42 -1.94 -2.23
CA SER A 137 6.82 -1.67 -0.92
C SER A 137 6.12 -2.90 -0.33
N LEU A 138 5.98 -2.91 0.99
CA LEU A 138 5.27 -3.98 1.71
C LEU A 138 4.17 -3.38 2.57
N PHE A 139 2.96 -3.89 2.40
CA PHE A 139 1.80 -3.59 3.22
C PHE A 139 1.43 -4.87 3.98
N ARG A 140 1.38 -4.81 5.32
CA ARG A 140 1.04 -6.02 6.09
C ARG A 140 0.24 -5.80 7.36
N ASN A 141 -0.60 -6.78 7.71
CA ASN A 141 -1.30 -6.84 9.00
C ASN A 141 -2.19 -5.61 9.30
N SER A 142 -2.65 -4.92 8.26
CA SER A 142 -3.50 -3.72 8.32
C SER A 142 -4.90 -4.03 7.83
N GLU A 143 -5.87 -3.16 8.11
CA GLU A 143 -7.21 -3.29 7.55
C GLU A 143 -7.20 -3.10 6.03
N GLU A 144 -6.51 -2.07 5.54
CA GLU A 144 -6.29 -1.81 4.11
C GLU A 144 -4.79 -1.69 3.79
N GLY A 145 -4.39 -2.07 2.58
CA GLY A 145 -3.07 -1.70 2.04
C GLY A 145 -3.10 -0.28 1.49
N ILE A 146 -3.88 -0.09 0.44
CA ILE A 146 -4.09 1.19 -0.24
C ILE A 146 -5.59 1.38 -0.41
N LEU A 147 -6.10 2.52 0.03
CA LEU A 147 -7.49 2.93 -0.16
C LEU A 147 -7.53 4.31 -0.80
N THR A 148 -8.29 4.47 -1.87
CA THR A 148 -8.46 5.77 -2.53
C THR A 148 -9.86 6.35 -2.35
N GLY A 149 -9.97 7.67 -2.44
CA GLY A 149 -11.24 8.33 -2.71
C GLY A 149 -11.64 8.24 -4.19
N ASP A 150 -12.72 8.94 -4.52
CA ASP A 150 -13.25 9.09 -5.87
C ASP A 150 -12.97 10.51 -6.37
N TYR A 151 -12.23 10.64 -7.47
CA TYR A 151 -11.95 11.93 -8.12
C TYR A 151 -11.46 11.75 -9.55
N ALA A 152 -11.75 12.73 -10.40
CA ALA A 152 -11.37 12.69 -11.80
C ALA A 152 -9.84 12.77 -11.99
N GLY A 153 -9.33 12.03 -12.98
CA GLY A 153 -7.97 12.20 -13.51
C GLY A 153 -6.86 11.42 -12.81
N GLY A 154 -7.03 11.02 -11.55
CA GLY A 154 -5.99 10.31 -10.79
C GLY A 154 -5.54 9.00 -11.44
N ARG A 155 -4.25 8.69 -11.39
CA ARG A 155 -3.67 7.43 -11.87
C ARG A 155 -2.92 6.74 -10.76
N VAL A 156 -3.16 5.43 -10.61
CA VAL A 156 -2.45 4.60 -9.64
C VAL A 156 -1.60 3.58 -10.37
N SER A 157 -0.31 3.53 -10.04
CA SER A 157 0.64 2.52 -10.52
C SER A 157 1.29 1.82 -9.34
N ILE A 158 1.20 0.49 -9.29
CA ILE A 158 1.78 -0.34 -8.25
C ILE A 158 2.65 -1.39 -8.94
N ASP A 159 3.94 -1.43 -8.63
CA ASP A 159 4.88 -2.41 -9.17
C ASP A 159 5.71 -3.06 -8.07
N LYS A 160 6.05 -4.34 -8.22
CA LYS A 160 6.99 -5.06 -7.33
C LYS A 160 6.69 -4.88 -5.85
N SER A 161 5.42 -4.86 -5.48
CA SER A 161 4.99 -4.61 -4.10
C SER A 161 4.28 -5.83 -3.54
N THR A 162 4.22 -5.93 -2.21
CA THR A 162 3.58 -7.06 -1.52
C THR A 162 2.49 -6.60 -0.57
N PHE A 163 1.36 -7.29 -0.60
CA PHE A 163 0.16 -7.05 0.18
C PHE A 163 -0.19 -8.32 0.95
N ARG A 164 0.10 -8.33 2.26
CA ARG A 164 0.04 -9.54 3.09
C ARG A 164 -0.84 -9.39 4.31
N LYS A 165 -1.73 -10.34 4.61
CA LYS A 165 -2.56 -10.25 5.84
C LYS A 165 -3.29 -8.93 5.94
N LEU A 166 -3.89 -8.54 4.82
CA LEU A 166 -4.71 -7.35 4.71
C LEU A 166 -6.18 -7.73 4.62
N GLY A 167 -7.06 -6.77 4.87
CA GLY A 167 -8.48 -6.96 4.77
C GLY A 167 -9.14 -7.47 6.06
N ARG A 168 -10.46 -7.38 6.05
CA ARG A 168 -11.39 -7.86 7.08
C ARG A 168 -12.82 -7.82 6.57
N CYS A 169 -13.70 -8.61 7.15
CA CYS A 169 -15.15 -8.62 6.84
C CYS A 169 -16.01 -8.90 8.11
N ASP A 170 -15.51 -8.54 9.28
CA ASP A 170 -16.16 -8.77 10.58
C ASP A 170 -16.84 -7.48 11.13
N ARG A 171 -17.09 -7.41 12.45
CA ARG A 171 -17.58 -6.23 13.22
C ARG A 171 -18.77 -5.44 12.64
N ASP A 172 -19.61 -6.04 11.80
CA ASP A 172 -20.76 -5.38 11.17
C ASP A 172 -20.39 -4.07 10.44
N LEU A 173 -19.19 -4.02 9.84
CA LEU A 173 -18.68 -2.89 9.06
C LEU A 173 -18.44 -3.34 7.62
N ASP A 174 -18.34 -2.37 6.70
CA ASP A 174 -17.89 -2.64 5.35
C ASP A 174 -16.55 -3.39 5.35
N CYS A 175 -16.43 -4.37 4.45
CA CYS A 175 -15.19 -5.11 4.30
C CYS A 175 -14.04 -4.18 3.91
N ALA A 176 -12.88 -4.42 4.50
CA ALA A 176 -11.63 -3.86 4.04
C ALA A 176 -10.90 -4.86 3.12
N HIS A 177 -9.99 -4.37 2.29
CA HIS A 177 -9.40 -5.10 1.18
C HIS A 177 -7.86 -5.09 1.20
N GLY A 178 -7.24 -5.80 0.26
CA GLY A 178 -5.80 -5.69 0.01
C GLY A 178 -5.45 -4.33 -0.57
N ILE A 179 -6.04 -4.02 -1.73
CA ILE A 179 -6.12 -2.67 -2.28
C ILE A 179 -7.55 -2.38 -2.73
N TYR A 180 -8.01 -1.15 -2.47
CA TYR A 180 -9.27 -0.62 -2.96
C TYR A 180 -9.05 0.73 -3.66
N ILE A 181 -9.15 0.69 -4.99
CA ILE A 181 -9.01 1.85 -5.85
C ILE A 181 -10.38 2.29 -6.35
N GLY A 182 -10.86 3.44 -5.87
CA GLY A 182 -12.13 4.04 -6.26
C GLY A 182 -12.19 4.51 -7.72
N ARG A 183 -13.05 5.49 -7.98
CA ARG A 183 -13.31 6.05 -9.31
C ARG A 183 -12.22 7.03 -9.72
N LEU A 184 -11.12 6.48 -10.24
CA LEU A 184 -9.98 7.21 -10.79
C LEU A 184 -9.85 6.97 -12.30
N ALA A 185 -8.88 7.62 -12.96
CA ALA A 185 -8.71 7.51 -14.41
C ALA A 185 -8.15 6.15 -14.86
N SER A 186 -7.22 5.55 -14.12
CA SER A 186 -6.65 4.24 -14.43
C SER A 186 -5.90 3.60 -13.26
N LEU A 187 -5.85 2.27 -13.27
CA LEU A 187 -5.05 1.46 -12.35
C LEU A 187 -4.08 0.55 -13.12
N SER A 188 -2.81 0.54 -12.71
CA SER A 188 -1.83 -0.46 -13.10
C SER A 188 -1.30 -1.18 -11.86
N VAL A 189 -1.34 -2.51 -11.87
CA VAL A 189 -0.77 -3.38 -10.82
C VAL A 189 0.05 -4.46 -11.48
N THR A 190 1.36 -4.41 -11.29
CA THR A 190 2.31 -5.29 -11.98
C THR A 190 3.29 -5.95 -11.04
N ASN A 191 3.70 -7.17 -11.37
CA ASN A 191 4.79 -7.89 -10.68
C ASN A 191 4.65 -7.92 -9.15
N SER A 192 3.42 -7.90 -8.64
CA SER A 192 3.12 -7.72 -7.22
C SER A 192 2.56 -9.02 -6.63
N ARG A 193 2.69 -9.16 -5.30
CA ARG A 193 2.27 -10.34 -4.55
C ARG A 193 1.16 -9.97 -3.57
N PHE A 194 0.10 -10.75 -3.59
CA PHE A 194 -1.02 -10.71 -2.66
C PHE A 194 -1.09 -12.05 -1.96
N ASP A 195 -1.00 -12.08 -0.63
CA ASP A 195 -0.98 -13.33 0.13
C ASP A 195 -1.60 -13.24 1.52
N GLU A 196 -2.05 -14.39 2.04
CA GLU A 196 -2.53 -14.54 3.41
C GLU A 196 -3.62 -13.52 3.80
N GLY A 197 -4.53 -13.16 2.88
CA GLY A 197 -5.56 -12.16 3.14
C GLY A 197 -6.45 -12.52 4.33
N ASN A 198 -6.96 -11.52 5.05
CA ASN A 198 -7.74 -11.70 6.28
C ASN A 198 -9.16 -11.13 6.17
N GLY A 199 -9.67 -11.04 4.94
CA GLY A 199 -11.00 -10.57 4.60
C GLY A 199 -11.01 -9.82 3.27
N GLY A 200 -12.21 -9.64 2.70
CA GLY A 200 -12.41 -8.81 1.51
C GLY A 200 -11.65 -9.29 0.27
N HIS A 201 -11.63 -8.46 -0.77
CA HIS A 201 -10.93 -8.75 -2.02
C HIS A 201 -9.43 -8.47 -1.89
N TYR A 202 -8.60 -9.21 -2.62
CA TYR A 202 -7.18 -8.86 -2.73
C TYR A 202 -6.98 -7.57 -3.53
N LEU A 203 -7.71 -7.42 -4.64
CA LEU A 203 -7.75 -6.22 -5.45
C LEU A 203 -9.19 -5.87 -5.78
N LYS A 204 -9.67 -4.72 -5.29
CA LYS A 204 -10.95 -4.12 -5.68
C LYS A 204 -10.71 -2.82 -6.43
N THR A 205 -11.41 -2.61 -7.54
CA THR A 205 -11.34 -1.33 -8.24
C THR A 205 -12.63 -0.92 -8.93
N ARG A 206 -12.88 0.40 -8.96
CA ARG A 206 -13.92 1.07 -9.76
C ARG A 206 -13.35 1.86 -10.93
N THR A 207 -12.05 1.69 -11.25
CA THR A 207 -11.42 2.41 -12.36
C THR A 207 -11.86 1.84 -13.72
N PRO A 208 -12.05 2.69 -14.75
CA PRO A 208 -12.54 2.26 -16.06
C PRO A 208 -11.47 1.57 -16.92
N ARG A 209 -10.20 1.71 -16.56
CA ARG A 209 -9.03 1.25 -17.32
C ARG A 209 -8.04 0.57 -16.40
N VAL A 210 -7.78 -0.72 -16.64
CA VAL A 210 -6.92 -1.54 -15.79
C VAL A 210 -5.78 -2.22 -16.55
N THR A 211 -4.63 -2.32 -15.93
CA THR A 211 -3.54 -3.24 -16.32
C THR A 211 -3.15 -4.04 -15.08
N ILE A 212 -3.52 -5.31 -15.04
CA ILE A 212 -3.26 -6.19 -13.88
C ILE A 212 -2.46 -7.39 -14.40
N THR A 213 -1.13 -7.30 -14.36
CA THR A 213 -0.28 -8.28 -15.07
C THR A 213 0.89 -8.80 -14.27
N GLY A 214 1.19 -10.09 -14.41
CA GLY A 214 2.37 -10.69 -13.78
C GLY A 214 2.31 -10.74 -12.25
N ASN A 215 1.11 -10.70 -11.66
CA ASN A 215 0.94 -10.73 -10.21
C ASN A 215 0.72 -12.16 -9.69
N SER A 216 1.00 -12.37 -8.41
CA SER A 216 0.66 -13.59 -7.68
C SER A 216 -0.44 -13.30 -6.66
N PHE A 217 -1.52 -14.09 -6.68
CA PHE A 217 -2.59 -14.09 -5.68
C PHE A 217 -2.61 -15.45 -5.00
N ASP A 218 -2.00 -15.53 -3.81
CA ASP A 218 -1.88 -16.75 -3.02
C ASP A 218 -2.81 -16.72 -1.80
N ASP A 219 -3.97 -17.31 -1.97
CA ASP A 219 -4.99 -17.41 -0.93
C ASP A 219 -4.90 -18.72 -0.13
N SER A 220 -3.81 -19.49 -0.28
CA SER A 220 -3.66 -20.78 0.39
C SER A 220 -3.77 -20.71 1.91
N ALA A 221 -3.31 -19.60 2.50
CA ALA A 221 -3.44 -19.27 3.92
C ALA A 221 -4.30 -18.01 4.14
N GLY A 222 -5.24 -17.72 3.22
CA GLY A 222 -6.24 -16.69 3.43
C GLY A 222 -7.33 -17.11 4.42
N HIS A 223 -8.03 -16.13 4.99
CA HIS A 223 -9.15 -16.28 5.91
C HIS A 223 -10.27 -15.28 5.57
N LEU A 224 -11.50 -15.76 5.43
CA LEU A 224 -12.69 -14.95 5.08
C LEU A 224 -12.50 -14.05 3.85
N THR A 225 -11.58 -14.39 2.96
CA THR A 225 -11.31 -13.58 1.76
C THR A 225 -12.41 -13.74 0.73
N ASN A 226 -12.50 -12.77 -0.18
CA ASN A 226 -13.50 -12.67 -1.23
C ASN A 226 -12.81 -12.82 -2.60
N TYR A 227 -13.38 -12.31 -3.70
CA TYR A 227 -12.77 -12.42 -5.03
C TYR A 227 -11.30 -11.95 -5.09
N MET A 228 -10.49 -12.56 -5.97
CA MET A 228 -9.08 -12.15 -6.14
C MET A 228 -9.00 -10.77 -6.77
N ILE A 229 -9.78 -10.57 -7.85
CA ILE A 229 -9.90 -9.32 -8.58
C ILE A 229 -11.38 -8.99 -8.70
N ASP A 230 -11.77 -7.84 -8.16
CA ASP A 230 -13.11 -7.28 -8.32
C ASP A 230 -13.06 -5.99 -9.12
N LEU A 231 -13.54 -6.04 -10.37
CA LEU A 231 -13.80 -4.86 -11.19
C LEU A 231 -15.23 -4.38 -10.92
N SER A 232 -15.45 -3.78 -9.74
CA SER A 232 -16.79 -3.62 -9.13
C SER A 232 -17.81 -2.97 -10.06
N ASN A 233 -17.38 -2.03 -10.93
CA ASN A 233 -18.24 -1.34 -11.89
C ASN A 233 -17.90 -1.58 -13.37
N GLY A 234 -17.11 -2.61 -13.65
CA GLY A 234 -16.59 -2.91 -14.98
C GLY A 234 -15.35 -2.09 -15.33
N ALA A 235 -14.57 -2.57 -16.28
CA ALA A 235 -13.38 -1.90 -16.80
C ALA A 235 -12.95 -2.50 -18.15
N THR A 236 -12.27 -1.69 -18.97
CA THR A 236 -11.49 -2.17 -20.11
C THR A 236 -10.02 -2.33 -19.73
N GLY A 237 -9.25 -3.04 -20.56
CA GLY A 237 -7.80 -3.18 -20.38
C GLY A 237 -7.34 -4.62 -20.40
N THR A 238 -6.35 -4.97 -19.56
CA THR A 238 -5.71 -6.29 -19.59
C THR A 238 -5.54 -6.88 -18.19
N ILE A 239 -5.89 -8.16 -18.05
CA ILE A 239 -5.55 -9.02 -16.92
C ILE A 239 -4.80 -10.23 -17.46
N SER A 240 -3.47 -10.25 -17.33
CA SER A 240 -2.66 -11.29 -17.98
C SER A 240 -1.44 -11.77 -17.21
N GLY A 241 -1.06 -13.03 -17.43
CA GLY A 241 0.15 -13.60 -16.83
C GLY A 241 0.12 -13.65 -15.30
N ASN A 242 -1.07 -13.63 -14.69
CA ASN A 242 -1.20 -13.72 -13.23
C ASN A 242 -1.28 -15.19 -12.78
N GLU A 243 -0.75 -15.46 -11.60
CA GLU A 243 -0.79 -16.75 -10.91
C GLU A 243 -1.79 -16.65 -9.75
N MET A 244 -2.81 -17.51 -9.71
CA MET A 244 -3.89 -17.44 -8.72
C MET A 244 -4.15 -18.80 -8.09
N VAL A 245 -4.06 -18.86 -6.76
CA VAL A 245 -4.39 -20.05 -5.98
C VAL A 245 -5.49 -19.70 -5.00
N GLN A 246 -6.62 -20.39 -5.08
CA GLN A 246 -7.75 -20.21 -4.17
C GLN A 246 -7.66 -21.15 -2.97
N GLY A 247 -7.80 -20.57 -1.77
CA GLY A 247 -7.79 -21.28 -0.49
C GLY A 247 -9.16 -21.82 -0.08
N LYS A 248 -9.15 -22.57 1.02
CA LYS A 248 -10.35 -23.19 1.60
C LYS A 248 -11.28 -22.17 2.24
N ASP A 249 -10.70 -21.21 2.96
CA ASP A 249 -11.40 -20.29 3.85
C ASP A 249 -11.68 -18.93 3.17
N LYS A 250 -12.70 -18.96 2.31
CA LYS A 250 -13.20 -17.78 1.60
C LYS A 250 -14.67 -17.60 1.93
N ASP A 251 -15.03 -16.35 2.18
CA ASP A 251 -16.43 -15.97 2.31
C ASP A 251 -17.13 -16.04 0.95
N ASN A 252 -16.48 -15.53 -0.10
CA ASN A 252 -16.95 -15.69 -1.48
C ASN A 252 -15.92 -16.40 -2.35
N TRP A 253 -16.19 -17.67 -2.60
CA TRP A 253 -15.35 -18.53 -3.42
C TRP A 253 -15.86 -18.73 -4.85
N SER A 254 -17.04 -18.18 -5.17
CA SER A 254 -17.79 -18.51 -6.39
C SER A 254 -17.09 -18.09 -7.69
N ALA A 255 -16.16 -17.12 -7.61
CA ALA A 255 -15.41 -16.64 -8.76
C ALA A 255 -13.97 -16.22 -8.39
N PHE A 256 -13.09 -16.08 -9.39
CA PHE A 256 -11.75 -15.50 -9.21
C PHE A 256 -11.74 -14.02 -9.60
N ILE A 257 -12.28 -13.72 -10.77
CA ILE A 257 -12.37 -12.38 -11.35
C ILE A 257 -13.86 -12.04 -11.51
N THR A 258 -14.30 -10.90 -10.98
CA THR A 258 -15.64 -10.38 -11.20
C THR A 258 -15.62 -9.13 -12.07
N VAL A 259 -16.60 -9.04 -12.97
CA VAL A 259 -16.81 -7.90 -13.87
C VAL A 259 -18.17 -7.28 -13.57
N ALA A 260 -18.14 -6.05 -13.05
CA ALA A 260 -19.28 -5.23 -12.67
C ALA A 260 -20.29 -5.84 -11.67
N PRO A 261 -19.88 -6.60 -10.62
CA PRO A 261 -20.83 -7.18 -9.66
C PRO A 261 -21.65 -6.14 -8.89
N GLU A 262 -21.21 -4.88 -8.85
CA GLU A 262 -21.91 -3.78 -8.17
C GLU A 262 -22.56 -2.81 -9.16
N GLY A 263 -22.85 -3.28 -10.37
CA GLY A 263 -23.53 -2.52 -11.40
C GLY A 263 -22.57 -1.89 -12.39
N ARG A 264 -22.98 -1.89 -13.65
CA ARG A 264 -22.19 -1.42 -14.78
C ARG A 264 -22.17 0.11 -14.84
N GLU A 265 -21.02 0.71 -14.52
CA GLU A 265 -20.76 2.13 -14.80
C GLU A 265 -19.82 2.29 -16.02
N ASN A 266 -18.90 1.34 -16.21
CA ASN A 266 -17.95 1.33 -17.31
C ASN A 266 -18.21 0.12 -18.21
N SER A 267 -18.01 0.30 -19.53
CA SER A 267 -18.00 -0.84 -20.43
C SER A 267 -16.79 -1.72 -20.15
N SER A 268 -16.99 -3.04 -20.20
CA SER A 268 -15.94 -4.05 -20.21
C SER A 268 -15.73 -4.68 -21.59
N ALA A 269 -16.35 -4.10 -22.63
CA ALA A 269 -16.15 -4.53 -24.01
C ALA A 269 -14.68 -4.32 -24.40
N GLY A 270 -14.01 -5.40 -24.79
CA GLY A 270 -12.59 -5.37 -25.11
C GLY A 270 -11.65 -5.50 -23.90
N LEU A 271 -12.15 -5.76 -22.69
CA LEU A 271 -11.32 -6.29 -21.60
C LEU A 271 -10.70 -7.62 -22.03
N VAL A 272 -9.38 -7.75 -21.93
CA VAL A 272 -8.64 -8.96 -22.29
C VAL A 272 -8.17 -9.68 -21.04
N ILE A 273 -8.50 -10.97 -20.93
CA ILE A 273 -8.09 -11.85 -19.83
C ILE A 273 -7.41 -13.08 -20.41
N ASP A 274 -6.08 -13.09 -20.43
CA ASP A 274 -5.27 -14.07 -21.19
C ASP A 274 -3.99 -14.48 -20.48
N GLY A 275 -3.55 -15.72 -20.67
CA GLY A 275 -2.27 -16.22 -20.16
C GLY A 275 -2.17 -16.33 -18.64
N ASN A 276 -3.29 -16.35 -17.91
CA ASN A 276 -3.30 -16.54 -16.46
C ASN A 276 -3.30 -18.03 -16.09
N ARG A 277 -2.78 -18.35 -14.90
CA ARG A 277 -2.97 -19.65 -14.25
C ARG A 277 -3.87 -19.47 -13.04
N ALA A 278 -4.91 -20.29 -12.92
CA ALA A 278 -5.81 -20.27 -11.79
C ALA A 278 -6.13 -21.69 -11.31
N GLY A 279 -6.00 -21.93 -10.01
CA GLY A 279 -6.30 -23.22 -9.43
C GLY A 279 -6.63 -23.14 -7.95
N PHE A 280 -6.75 -24.32 -7.34
CA PHE A 280 -7.10 -24.48 -5.94
C PHE A 280 -5.90 -25.05 -5.17
N VAL A 281 -5.86 -24.82 -3.86
CA VAL A 281 -4.96 -25.57 -2.99
C VAL A 281 -5.19 -27.09 -3.09
N PRO A 282 -4.17 -27.93 -2.83
CA PRO A 282 -4.33 -29.38 -2.88
C PRO A 282 -5.49 -29.91 -2.02
N GLY A 283 -6.27 -30.82 -2.60
CA GLY A 283 -7.40 -31.47 -1.93
C GLY A 283 -8.64 -30.58 -1.75
N LEU A 284 -8.67 -29.38 -2.33
CA LEU A 284 -9.89 -28.57 -2.41
C LEU A 284 -10.65 -28.88 -3.69
N GLU A 285 -11.80 -29.54 -3.55
CA GLU A 285 -12.75 -29.75 -4.65
C GLU A 285 -13.80 -28.64 -4.63
N ARG A 286 -13.80 -27.80 -5.68
CA ARG A 286 -14.69 -26.64 -5.78
C ARG A 286 -15.05 -26.31 -7.22
N GLY A 287 -16.28 -25.83 -7.43
CA GLY A 287 -16.83 -25.44 -8.74
C GLY A 287 -16.81 -23.92 -8.98
N SER A 288 -15.66 -23.28 -8.76
CA SER A 288 -15.54 -21.83 -8.99
C SER A 288 -15.54 -21.46 -10.47
N THR A 289 -15.96 -20.24 -10.78
CA THR A 289 -15.82 -19.64 -12.10
C THR A 289 -14.53 -18.82 -12.18
N PHE A 290 -13.79 -18.90 -13.28
CA PHE A 290 -12.62 -18.04 -13.48
C PHE A 290 -13.05 -16.58 -13.67
N VAL A 291 -13.97 -16.29 -14.61
CA VAL A 291 -14.53 -14.95 -14.83
C VAL A 291 -16.04 -14.94 -14.70
N ALA A 292 -16.58 -14.25 -13.68
CA ALA A 292 -18.01 -13.99 -13.57
C ALA A 292 -18.34 -12.58 -14.07
N ASN A 293 -19.12 -12.49 -15.14
CA ASN A 293 -19.52 -11.24 -15.78
C ASN A 293 -20.99 -10.90 -15.48
N PHE A 294 -21.18 -9.80 -14.75
CA PHE A 294 -22.51 -9.29 -14.37
C PHE A 294 -23.09 -8.32 -15.41
N THR A 295 -22.49 -8.29 -16.60
CA THR A 295 -22.96 -7.54 -17.77
C THR A 295 -22.98 -8.41 -19.02
N ASP A 296 -23.62 -7.91 -20.08
CA ASP A 296 -23.57 -8.48 -21.41
C ASP A 296 -22.37 -7.96 -22.24
N ASP A 297 -21.43 -7.24 -21.61
CA ASP A 297 -20.24 -6.74 -22.31
C ASP A 297 -19.36 -7.89 -22.81
N ALA A 298 -18.85 -7.73 -24.03
CA ALA A 298 -17.97 -8.70 -24.67
C ALA A 298 -16.54 -8.66 -24.07
N VAL A 299 -16.35 -9.40 -22.98
CA VAL A 299 -15.02 -9.67 -22.38
C VAL A 299 -14.30 -10.76 -23.19
N ARG A 300 -13.03 -10.52 -23.52
CA ARG A 300 -12.19 -11.44 -24.31
C ARG A 300 -11.39 -12.33 -23.36
N ILE A 301 -11.93 -13.51 -23.08
CA ILE A 301 -11.24 -14.53 -22.27
C ILE A 301 -10.45 -15.43 -23.22
N GLY A 302 -9.13 -15.30 -23.18
CA GLY A 302 -8.20 -16.04 -24.03
C GLY A 302 -7.77 -17.39 -23.44
N ARG A 303 -6.55 -17.80 -23.77
CA ARG A 303 -5.95 -19.07 -23.30
C ARG A 303 -5.44 -18.88 -21.88
N ASN A 304 -6.13 -19.51 -20.93
CA ASN A 304 -5.75 -19.52 -19.52
C ASN A 304 -5.58 -20.98 -19.05
N GLN A 305 -4.66 -21.22 -18.12
CA GLN A 305 -4.47 -22.54 -17.52
C GLN A 305 -5.29 -22.65 -16.23
N LEU A 306 -6.46 -23.27 -16.33
CA LEU A 306 -7.41 -23.38 -15.22
C LEU A 306 -7.39 -24.79 -14.63
N ALA A 307 -7.69 -24.92 -13.33
CA ALA A 307 -7.96 -26.21 -12.73
C ALA A 307 -9.12 -26.93 -13.47
N PRO A 308 -9.09 -28.27 -13.63
CA PRO A 308 -10.09 -28.99 -14.44
C PRO A 308 -11.55 -28.77 -14.04
N SER A 309 -11.83 -28.53 -12.75
CA SER A 309 -13.19 -28.29 -12.24
C SER A 309 -13.67 -26.84 -12.40
N MET A 310 -12.83 -25.93 -12.88
CA MET A 310 -13.13 -24.51 -12.94
C MET A 310 -13.90 -24.16 -14.22
N LYS A 311 -15.05 -23.49 -14.07
CA LYS A 311 -15.79 -22.95 -15.21
C LYS A 311 -15.03 -21.75 -15.78
N VAL A 312 -14.83 -21.68 -17.10
CA VAL A 312 -14.10 -20.57 -17.74
C VAL A 312 -14.80 -19.24 -17.49
N SER A 313 -16.11 -19.17 -17.72
CA SER A 313 -16.87 -17.94 -17.59
C SER A 313 -18.30 -18.18 -17.18
N ASP A 314 -18.91 -17.18 -16.55
CA ASP A 314 -20.32 -17.20 -16.15
C ASP A 314 -20.96 -15.84 -16.40
N ARG A 315 -22.22 -15.83 -16.85
CA ARG A 315 -23.05 -14.63 -16.94
C ARG A 315 -23.94 -14.59 -15.69
N ARG A 316 -23.86 -13.52 -14.90
CA ARG A 316 -24.59 -13.38 -13.63
C ARG A 316 -25.54 -12.19 -13.60
#